data_AF-B4VNN5-F1
#
_entry.id   AF-B4VNN5-F1
#
_cell.length_a   1.000
_cell.length_b   1.000
_cell.length_c   1.000
_cell.angle_alpha   90.00
_cell.angle_beta   90.00
_cell.angle_gamma   90.00
#
_symmetry.space_group_name_H-M   'P 1'
#
loop_
_entity.id
_entity.type
_entity.pdbx_description
1 polymer ?
#
loop_
_entity_poly.entity_id
_entity_poly.type
_entity_poly.pdbx_seq_one_letter_code
_entity_poly.pdbx_strand_id
1 'polypeptide(L)'
;MNVVKSLSLFGIALSLEVLVVPDLMAQSDSINTQLWVTFEPPKEGTPYDTTGGASRGTCPGDELMDNESLSSLMPTHSETDVKRPSFAVYLPKTGAKQVFFSLKDADEDYFYQTQLPLPTTPGTYRLELPTDAPAIDSNREYRWSIGLICGQAVDPNDPRVGGMILYRSP
;
A
#
# COMPACT_ATOMS: atom_id res chain seq x y z
N MET A 1 -62.53 46.59 28.24
CA MET A 1 -61.62 47.35 29.12
C MET A 1 -60.27 46.66 29.11
N ASN A 2 -59.29 47.31 28.48
CA ASN A 2 -57.89 46.93 28.52
C ASN A 2 -57.31 47.25 29.89
N VAL A 3 -56.61 46.30 30.52
CA VAL A 3 -55.48 46.63 31.41
C VAL A 3 -54.40 45.57 31.22
N VAL A 4 -53.21 46.09 30.91
CA VAL A 4 -51.94 45.45 30.60
C VAL A 4 -51.22 45.02 31.88
N LYS A 5 -50.49 43.90 31.85
CA LYS A 5 -49.23 43.56 32.60
C LYS A 5 -49.07 42.03 32.55
N SER A 6 -47.93 41.40 32.35
CA SER A 6 -46.53 41.80 32.50
C SER A 6 -45.70 40.79 31.69
N LEU A 7 -44.80 41.27 30.82
CA LEU A 7 -43.81 40.44 30.14
C LEU A 7 -42.77 40.01 31.18
N SER A 8 -42.68 38.70 31.48
CA SER A 8 -41.57 38.14 32.24
C SER A 8 -40.52 37.63 31.25
N LEU A 9 -39.55 38.48 30.92
CA LEU A 9 -38.33 38.06 30.22
C LEU A 9 -37.48 37.25 31.20
N PHE A 10 -37.44 35.93 31.01
CA PHE A 10 -36.42 35.09 31.64
C PHE A 10 -35.07 35.41 30.98
N GLY A 11 -34.29 36.27 31.61
CA GLY A 11 -32.87 36.42 31.30
C GLY A 11 -32.14 35.18 31.78
N ILE A 12 -31.83 34.26 30.86
CA ILE A 12 -30.89 33.18 31.15
C ILE A 12 -29.49 33.82 31.13
N ALA A 13 -28.95 34.11 32.31
CA ALA A 13 -27.54 34.40 32.45
C ALA A 13 -26.77 33.10 32.16
N LEU A 14 -26.25 32.96 30.94
CA LEU A 14 -25.24 31.95 30.65
C LEU A 14 -23.95 32.39 31.35
N SER A 15 -23.76 31.96 32.60
CA SER A 15 -22.47 32.08 33.29
C SER A 15 -21.49 31.13 32.61
N LEU A 16 -20.66 31.67 31.73
CA LEU A 16 -19.52 30.97 31.18
C LEU A 16 -18.45 30.90 32.28
N GLU A 17 -18.45 29.82 33.06
CA GLU A 17 -17.33 29.55 33.96
C GLU A 17 -16.13 29.15 33.10
N VAL A 18 -15.22 30.10 32.90
CA VAL A 18 -13.90 29.83 32.33
C VAL A 18 -13.11 29.12 33.43
N LEU A 19 -13.04 27.79 33.35
CA LEU A 19 -11.98 27.06 34.03
C LEU A 19 -10.65 27.51 33.42
N VAL A 20 -9.93 28.38 34.13
CA VAL A 20 -8.53 28.67 33.83
C VAL A 20 -7.77 27.41 34.22
N VAL A 21 -7.60 26.51 33.25
CA VAL A 21 -6.70 25.38 33.37
C VAL A 21 -5.29 25.97 33.42
N PRO A 22 -4.45 25.67 34.42
CA PRO A 22 -3.05 26.08 34.36
C PRO A 22 -2.44 25.46 33.11
N ASP A 23 -1.89 26.29 32.23
CA ASP A 23 -1.10 25.84 31.08
C ASP A 23 0.03 24.95 31.60
N LEU A 24 -0.10 23.65 31.38
CA LEU A 24 1.00 22.72 31.54
C LEU A 24 1.97 23.02 30.40
N MET A 25 2.93 23.90 30.62
CA MET A 25 4.02 24.10 29.68
C MET A 25 4.81 22.79 29.60
N ALA A 26 4.53 21.99 28.57
CA ALA A 26 5.38 20.87 28.20
C ALA A 26 6.74 21.44 27.77
N GLN A 27 7.74 21.37 28.65
CA GLN A 27 9.12 21.58 28.22
C GLN A 27 9.52 20.38 27.37
N SER A 28 9.58 20.59 26.05
CA SER A 28 10.28 19.68 25.16
C SER A 28 11.77 19.85 25.39
N ASP A 29 12.36 18.98 26.20
CA ASP A 29 13.80 18.78 26.15
C ASP A 29 14.13 18.24 24.76
N SER A 30 14.69 19.10 23.90
CA SER A 30 15.21 18.72 22.61
C SER A 30 16.39 17.77 22.86
N ILE A 31 16.13 16.47 22.84
CA ILE A 31 17.19 15.47 22.80
C ILE A 31 17.88 15.67 21.46
N ASN A 32 19.03 16.34 21.46
CA ASN A 32 19.91 16.42 20.30
C ASN A 32 20.55 15.04 20.10
N THR A 33 19.78 14.11 19.54
CA THR A 33 20.28 12.80 19.14
C THR A 33 20.83 12.89 17.73
N GLN A 34 21.81 13.77 17.51
CA GLN A 34 22.74 13.63 16.38
C GLN A 34 23.73 12.49 16.70
N LEU A 35 23.22 11.26 16.78
CA LEU A 35 24.05 10.06 16.74
C LEU A 35 24.47 9.86 15.28
N TRP A 36 25.57 10.50 14.89
CA TRP A 36 26.23 10.17 13.63
C TRP A 36 26.88 8.79 13.79
N VAL A 37 26.30 7.79 13.15
CA VAL A 37 26.96 6.50 12.97
C VAL A 37 27.85 6.61 11.73
N THR A 38 29.16 6.67 11.93
CA THR A 38 30.12 6.52 10.84
C THR A 38 30.32 5.04 10.58
N PHE A 39 29.84 4.56 9.43
CA PHE A 39 30.18 3.22 8.97
C PHE A 39 31.63 3.22 8.48
N GLU A 40 32.48 2.43 9.13
CA GLU A 40 33.88 2.26 8.74
C GLU A 40 34.00 0.92 7.99
N PRO A 41 34.11 0.94 6.65
CA PRO A 41 34.15 -0.29 5.86
C PRO A 41 35.42 -1.09 6.20
N PRO A 42 35.37 -2.43 6.13
CA PRO A 42 36.56 -3.27 6.25
C PRO A 42 37.67 -2.81 5.30
N LYS A 43 38.93 -2.86 5.76
CA LYS A 43 40.11 -2.44 4.96
C LYS A 43 40.50 -3.43 3.86
N GLU A 44 39.70 -4.48 3.64
CA GLU A 44 39.97 -5.59 2.70
C GLU A 44 39.63 -5.30 1.23
N GLY A 45 39.32 -4.06 0.87
CA GLY A 45 38.96 -3.68 -0.50
C GLY A 45 37.54 -4.12 -0.88
N THR A 46 37.17 -3.97 -2.15
CA THR A 46 35.86 -4.42 -2.65
C THR A 46 35.76 -5.94 -2.56
N PRO A 47 34.67 -6.49 -2.00
CA PRO A 47 34.42 -7.93 -2.02
C PRO A 47 34.60 -8.49 -3.44
N TYR A 48 35.26 -9.64 -3.55
CA TYR A 48 35.47 -10.30 -4.83
C TYR A 48 34.14 -10.68 -5.50
N ASP A 49 33.15 -11.03 -4.69
CA ASP A 49 31.76 -11.22 -5.08
C ASP A 49 30.86 -10.22 -4.36
N THR A 50 30.00 -9.56 -5.13
CA THR A 50 28.89 -8.78 -4.59
C THR A 50 27.60 -9.46 -5.01
N THR A 51 26.77 -9.83 -4.04
CA THR A 51 25.38 -10.22 -4.33
C THR A 51 24.53 -8.97 -4.14
N GLY A 52 23.64 -8.66 -5.10
CA GLY A 52 22.70 -7.56 -4.93
C GLY A 52 21.85 -7.79 -3.68
N GLY A 53 21.67 -6.76 -2.85
CA GLY A 53 20.88 -6.83 -1.60
C GLY A 53 19.37 -7.07 -1.78
N ALA A 54 18.94 -7.50 -2.96
CA ALA A 54 17.56 -7.79 -3.28
C ALA A 54 17.25 -9.27 -3.02
N SER A 55 17.13 -9.67 -1.75
CA SER A 55 16.65 -11.01 -1.37
C SER A 55 15.12 -11.16 -1.48
N ARG A 56 14.44 -10.25 -2.18
CA ARG A 56 12.97 -10.16 -2.26
C ARG A 56 12.46 -10.99 -3.44
N GLY A 57 12.63 -12.32 -3.37
CA GLY A 57 12.25 -13.23 -4.46
C GLY A 57 11.27 -14.33 -4.07
N THR A 58 11.31 -14.79 -2.82
CA THR A 58 10.60 -16.01 -2.37
C THR A 58 10.01 -15.85 -0.97
N CYS A 59 8.98 -16.64 -0.63
CA CYS A 59 8.52 -16.71 0.75
C CYS A 59 9.51 -17.51 1.61
N PRO A 60 9.59 -17.23 2.93
CA PRO A 60 10.41 -18.03 3.83
C PRO A 60 10.03 -19.51 3.79
N GLY A 61 11.01 -20.38 3.53
CA GLY A 61 10.81 -21.83 3.45
C GLY A 61 10.39 -22.37 2.07
N ASP A 62 10.27 -21.50 1.05
CA ASP A 62 10.07 -21.95 -0.32
C ASP A 62 11.38 -22.51 -0.90
N GLU A 63 11.36 -23.79 -1.30
CA GLU A 63 12.42 -24.41 -2.09
C GLU A 63 12.14 -24.14 -3.58
N LEU A 64 12.75 -23.09 -4.13
CA LEU A 64 12.67 -22.77 -5.56
C LEU A 64 13.92 -23.24 -6.28
N MET A 65 13.77 -23.64 -7.55
CA MET A 65 14.92 -23.82 -8.43
C MET A 65 15.57 -22.45 -8.72
N ASP A 66 16.86 -22.45 -9.06
CA ASP A 66 17.67 -21.27 -9.37
C ASP A 66 17.18 -20.52 -10.63
N ASN A 67 15.98 -19.95 -10.59
CA ASN A 67 15.31 -19.12 -11.62
C ASN A 67 13.80 -18.98 -11.40
N GLU A 68 13.17 -19.82 -10.56
CA GLU A 68 11.74 -19.70 -10.29
C GLU A 68 11.52 -18.58 -9.28
N SER A 69 10.73 -17.58 -9.67
CA SER A 69 10.33 -16.48 -8.80
C SER A 69 9.00 -15.90 -9.28
N LEU A 70 8.28 -15.22 -8.39
CA LEU A 70 7.11 -14.45 -8.80
C LEU A 70 7.54 -13.44 -9.87
N SER A 71 6.96 -13.52 -11.06
CA SER A 71 7.35 -12.67 -12.19
C SER A 71 6.13 -12.13 -12.94
N SER A 72 6.24 -10.90 -13.42
CA SER A 72 5.26 -10.32 -14.33
C SER A 72 5.44 -10.92 -15.72
N LEU A 73 4.33 -11.33 -16.34
CA LEU A 73 4.28 -11.70 -17.76
C LEU A 73 3.85 -10.53 -18.65
N MET A 74 3.58 -9.39 -18.03
CA MET A 74 3.28 -8.14 -18.71
C MET A 74 4.53 -7.27 -18.80
N PRO A 75 4.67 -6.45 -19.87
CA PRO A 75 5.67 -5.40 -19.91
C PRO A 75 5.53 -4.43 -18.73
N THR A 76 6.61 -3.74 -18.38
CA THR A 76 6.60 -2.71 -17.32
C THR A 76 5.56 -1.62 -17.58
N HIS A 77 5.31 -1.28 -18.84
CA HIS A 77 4.25 -0.36 -19.27
C HIS A 77 3.40 -1.06 -20.32
N SER A 78 2.10 -1.14 -20.07
CA SER A 78 1.14 -1.85 -20.91
C SER A 78 -0.05 -0.96 -21.25
N GLU A 79 -0.73 -1.27 -22.33
CA GLU A 79 -1.98 -0.60 -22.70
C GLU A 79 -3.12 -1.63 -22.72
N THR A 80 -4.33 -1.17 -22.40
CA THR A 80 -5.56 -1.94 -22.52
C THR A 80 -6.62 -1.11 -23.21
N ASP A 81 -7.53 -1.78 -23.92
CA ASP A 81 -8.71 -1.20 -24.58
C ASP A 81 -10.02 -1.51 -23.82
N VAL A 82 -9.92 -2.17 -22.67
CA VAL A 82 -11.06 -2.54 -21.82
C VAL A 82 -11.01 -1.85 -20.46
N LYS A 83 -12.18 -1.52 -19.91
CA LYS A 83 -12.34 -0.88 -18.59
C LYS A 83 -12.03 -1.79 -17.40
N ARG A 84 -11.83 -3.09 -17.65
CA ARG A 84 -11.52 -4.11 -16.64
C ARG A 84 -10.40 -5.00 -17.18
N PRO A 85 -9.13 -4.56 -17.07
CA PRO A 85 -8.00 -5.31 -17.59
C PRO A 85 -7.76 -6.59 -16.81
N SER A 86 -6.90 -7.44 -17.37
CA SER A 86 -6.34 -8.61 -16.69
C SER A 86 -4.83 -8.49 -16.56
N PHE A 87 -4.31 -9.01 -15.45
CA PHE A 87 -2.91 -8.93 -15.06
C PHE A 87 -2.28 -10.33 -15.09
N ALA A 88 -1.29 -10.53 -15.95
CA ALA A 88 -0.67 -11.84 -16.15
C ALA A 88 0.64 -11.97 -15.37
N VAL A 89 0.75 -13.02 -14.55
CA VAL A 89 1.92 -13.32 -13.72
C VAL A 89 2.27 -14.81 -13.78
N TYR A 90 3.54 -15.13 -13.56
CA TYR A 90 3.97 -16.49 -13.27
C TYR A 90 4.16 -16.64 -11.76
N LEU A 91 3.54 -17.68 -11.21
CA LEU A 91 3.54 -18.05 -9.81
C LEU A 91 4.41 -19.30 -9.62
N PRO A 92 5.53 -19.21 -8.89
CA PRO A 92 6.35 -20.38 -8.57
C PRO A 92 5.67 -21.24 -7.49
N LYS A 93 6.25 -22.39 -7.20
CA LYS A 93 5.82 -23.21 -6.06
C LYS A 93 6.03 -22.45 -4.75
N THR A 94 4.96 -22.16 -4.02
CA THR A 94 5.04 -21.36 -2.79
C THR A 94 4.16 -21.88 -1.66
N GLY A 95 4.59 -21.64 -0.42
CA GLY A 95 3.80 -21.85 0.78
C GLY A 95 2.65 -20.85 0.97
N ALA A 96 2.72 -19.68 0.30
CA ALA A 96 1.71 -18.62 0.39
C ALA A 96 0.30 -19.12 0.03
N LYS A 97 -0.69 -18.63 0.77
CA LYS A 97 -2.12 -19.02 0.59
C LYS A 97 -2.95 -17.96 -0.08
N GLN A 98 -2.46 -16.73 -0.10
CA GLN A 98 -3.16 -15.58 -0.63
C GLN A 98 -2.19 -14.70 -1.41
N VAL A 99 -2.74 -13.96 -2.35
CA VAL A 99 -2.08 -12.82 -2.98
C VAL A 99 -2.76 -11.53 -2.55
N PHE A 100 -1.98 -10.48 -2.42
CA PHE A 100 -2.45 -9.12 -2.35
C PHE A 100 -2.40 -8.50 -3.74
N PHE A 101 -3.52 -7.93 -4.19
CA PHE A 101 -3.60 -7.17 -5.43
C PHE A 101 -3.92 -5.72 -5.13
N SER A 102 -3.24 -4.79 -5.79
CA SER A 102 -3.53 -3.35 -5.74
C SER A 102 -3.51 -2.74 -7.13
N LEU A 103 -4.41 -1.78 -7.36
CA LEU A 103 -4.45 -0.95 -8.55
C LEU A 103 -4.70 0.49 -8.12
N LYS A 104 -3.81 1.41 -8.53
CA LYS A 104 -3.90 2.81 -8.14
C LYS A 104 -3.45 3.76 -9.22
N ASP A 105 -4.03 4.94 -9.30
CA ASP A 105 -3.49 6.01 -10.15
C ASP A 105 -2.40 6.81 -9.43
N ALA A 106 -1.90 7.86 -10.08
CA ALA A 106 -0.79 8.67 -9.56
C ALA A 106 -1.20 9.53 -8.36
N ASP A 107 -2.44 10.03 -8.36
CA ASP A 107 -2.99 10.94 -7.35
C ASP A 107 -3.70 10.19 -6.21
N GLU A 108 -3.86 8.86 -6.35
CA GLU A 108 -4.63 7.98 -5.47
C GLU A 108 -6.14 8.30 -5.39
N ASP A 109 -6.66 9.05 -6.37
CA ASP A 109 -8.10 9.25 -6.58
C ASP A 109 -8.79 7.92 -6.91
N TYR A 110 -8.12 7.09 -7.71
CA TYR A 110 -8.43 5.68 -7.86
C TYR A 110 -7.48 4.87 -6.99
N PHE A 111 -8.02 4.20 -5.97
CA PHE A 111 -7.27 3.26 -5.14
C PHE A 111 -8.11 2.01 -4.85
N TYR A 112 -7.71 0.88 -5.44
CA TYR A 112 -8.31 -0.43 -5.18
C TYR A 112 -7.27 -1.40 -4.64
N GLN A 113 -7.64 -2.18 -3.63
CA GLN A 113 -6.82 -3.27 -3.12
C GLN A 113 -7.69 -4.41 -2.59
N THR A 114 -7.20 -5.63 -2.71
CA THR A 114 -7.90 -6.82 -2.21
C THR A 114 -6.93 -7.98 -1.95
N GLN A 115 -7.42 -9.00 -1.26
CA GLN A 115 -6.70 -10.26 -1.07
C GLN A 115 -7.48 -11.39 -1.73
N LEU A 116 -6.80 -12.19 -2.53
CA LEU A 116 -7.41 -13.30 -3.26
C LEU A 116 -6.76 -14.62 -2.84
N PRO A 117 -7.53 -15.71 -2.75
CA PRO A 117 -6.97 -17.03 -2.51
C PRO A 117 -6.03 -17.41 -3.65
N LEU A 118 -4.91 -18.02 -3.29
CA LEU A 118 -3.86 -18.41 -4.23
C LEU A 118 -4.09 -19.87 -4.69
N PRO A 119 -4.00 -20.16 -5.99
CA PRO A 119 -4.20 -21.49 -6.52
C PRO A 119 -3.11 -22.46 -6.03
N THR A 120 -3.44 -23.73 -5.82
CA THR A 120 -2.48 -24.69 -5.24
C THR A 120 -1.36 -25.12 -6.18
N THR A 121 -1.49 -24.84 -7.48
CA THR A 121 -0.55 -25.28 -8.52
C THR A 121 0.38 -24.13 -8.94
N PRO A 122 1.68 -24.38 -9.13
CA PRO A 122 2.56 -23.41 -9.81
C PRO A 122 2.14 -23.20 -11.27
N GLY A 123 2.46 -22.03 -11.84
CA GLY A 123 2.25 -21.76 -13.27
C GLY A 123 1.82 -20.32 -13.58
N THR A 124 1.31 -20.14 -14.79
CA THR A 124 0.84 -18.83 -15.28
C THR A 124 -0.60 -18.56 -14.87
N TYR A 125 -0.83 -17.37 -14.30
CA TYR A 125 -2.15 -16.91 -13.87
C TYR A 125 -2.48 -15.56 -14.48
N ARG A 126 -3.78 -15.37 -14.74
CA ARG A 126 -4.37 -14.07 -15.09
C ARG A 126 -5.34 -13.67 -14.00
N LEU A 127 -5.10 -12.50 -13.42
CA LEU A 127 -5.97 -11.88 -12.45
C LEU A 127 -6.78 -10.82 -13.17
N GLU A 128 -8.09 -11.03 -13.32
CA GLU A 128 -9.00 -10.02 -13.84
C GLU A 128 -9.29 -8.98 -12.75
N LEU A 129 -9.41 -7.70 -13.14
CA LEU A 129 -9.83 -6.64 -12.21
C LEU A 129 -11.17 -7.03 -11.56
N PRO A 130 -11.22 -7.31 -10.25
CA PRO A 130 -12.40 -7.84 -9.58
C PRO A 130 -13.65 -6.96 -9.76
N THR A 131 -14.83 -7.57 -9.76
CA THR A 131 -16.10 -6.88 -10.07
C THR A 131 -16.50 -5.83 -9.04
N ASP A 132 -16.03 -5.97 -7.80
CA ASP A 132 -16.15 -5.00 -6.70
C ASP A 132 -15.23 -3.79 -6.86
N ALA A 133 -14.18 -3.87 -7.69
CA ALA A 133 -13.37 -2.71 -8.05
C ALA A 133 -14.15 -1.79 -9.01
N PRO A 134 -14.06 -0.46 -8.85
CA PRO A 134 -14.54 0.49 -9.86
C PRO A 134 -13.85 0.23 -11.20
N ALA A 135 -14.57 0.45 -12.29
CA ALA A 135 -13.99 0.41 -13.63
C ALA A 135 -12.96 1.53 -13.81
N ILE A 136 -11.90 1.29 -14.58
CA ILE A 136 -10.88 2.32 -14.84
C ILE A 136 -11.31 3.32 -15.91
N ASP A 137 -10.88 4.57 -15.76
CA ASP A 137 -11.12 5.67 -16.68
C ASP A 137 -10.17 5.68 -17.88
N SER A 138 -10.68 6.12 -19.03
CA SER A 138 -9.91 6.21 -20.27
C SER A 138 -8.86 7.33 -20.20
N ASN A 139 -7.77 7.12 -20.93
CA ASN A 139 -6.60 7.99 -20.98
C ASN A 139 -5.97 8.26 -19.61
N ARG A 140 -6.13 7.33 -18.65
CA ARG A 140 -5.50 7.37 -17.34
C ARG A 140 -4.57 6.17 -17.16
N GLU A 141 -3.43 6.43 -16.51
CA GLU A 141 -2.43 5.42 -16.19
C GLU A 141 -2.56 4.97 -14.74
N TYR A 142 -2.40 3.66 -14.52
CA TYR A 142 -2.53 3.03 -13.22
C TYR A 142 -1.31 2.17 -12.93
N ARG A 143 -0.84 2.23 -11.70
CA ARG A 143 0.14 1.31 -11.14
C ARG A 143 -0.57 0.11 -10.55
N TRP A 144 -0.24 -1.07 -11.06
CA TRP A 144 -0.73 -2.33 -10.51
C TRP A 144 0.39 -3.06 -9.77
N SER A 145 0.02 -3.82 -8.74
CA SER A 145 0.95 -4.74 -8.08
C SER A 145 0.25 -5.99 -7.59
N ILE A 146 0.94 -7.13 -7.68
CA ILE A 146 0.55 -8.41 -7.12
C ILE A 146 1.69 -8.87 -6.22
N GLY A 147 1.40 -9.10 -4.95
CA GLY A 147 2.34 -9.64 -3.98
C GLY A 147 1.83 -10.94 -3.37
N LEU A 148 2.74 -11.86 -3.04
CA LEU A 148 2.39 -12.99 -2.19
C LEU A 148 2.12 -12.49 -0.77
N ILE A 149 1.32 -13.24 -0.01
CA ILE A 149 1.23 -13.07 1.45
C ILE A 149 1.87 -14.30 2.05
N CYS A 150 3.12 -14.16 2.51
CA CYS A 150 3.91 -15.28 3.02
C CYS A 150 3.58 -15.61 4.49
N GLY A 151 3.08 -14.62 5.23
CA GLY A 151 2.71 -14.74 6.65
C GLY A 151 1.21 -14.61 6.90
N GLN A 152 0.87 -13.94 8.00
CA GLN A 152 -0.52 -13.66 8.38
C GLN A 152 -1.07 -12.36 7.77
N ALA A 153 -0.19 -11.50 7.28
CA ALA A 153 -0.51 -10.20 6.71
C ALA A 153 0.52 -9.84 5.64
N VAL A 154 0.21 -8.81 4.85
CA VAL A 154 1.11 -8.25 3.83
C VAL A 154 2.38 -7.73 4.50
N ASP A 155 3.54 -8.23 4.09
CA ASP A 155 4.85 -7.80 4.58
C ASP A 155 5.65 -7.10 3.45
N PRO A 156 6.42 -6.04 3.73
CA PRO A 156 7.29 -5.41 2.74
C PRO A 156 8.33 -6.35 2.11
N ASN A 157 8.69 -7.43 2.81
CA ASN A 157 9.63 -8.46 2.34
C ASN A 157 8.95 -9.54 1.51
N ASP A 158 7.62 -9.56 1.43
CA ASP A 158 6.91 -10.50 0.58
C ASP A 158 7.26 -10.25 -0.91
N PRO A 159 7.44 -11.31 -1.72
CA PRO A 159 7.67 -11.19 -3.16
C PRO A 159 6.53 -10.42 -3.84
N ARG A 160 6.89 -9.45 -4.68
CA ARG A 160 5.94 -8.58 -5.37
C ARG A 160 6.38 -8.27 -6.78
N VAL A 161 5.42 -8.26 -7.70
CA VAL A 161 5.57 -7.83 -9.08
C VAL A 161 4.54 -6.74 -9.40
N GLY A 162 4.79 -5.98 -10.44
CA GLY A 162 3.89 -4.91 -10.83
C GLY A 162 4.36 -4.19 -12.08
N GLY A 163 3.58 -3.20 -12.48
CA GLY A 163 3.85 -2.38 -13.64
C GLY A 163 2.86 -1.24 -13.76
N MET A 164 2.84 -0.63 -14.92
CA MET A 164 1.93 0.44 -15.31
C MET A 164 0.97 -0.08 -16.39
N ILE A 165 -0.28 0.36 -16.33
CA ILE A 165 -1.29 0.07 -17.34
C ILE A 165 -2.05 1.35 -17.69
N LEU A 166 -2.08 1.68 -18.98
CA LEU A 166 -2.83 2.79 -19.54
C LEU A 166 -4.10 2.25 -20.19
N TYR A 167 -5.27 2.75 -19.79
CA TYR A 167 -6.50 2.48 -20.54
C TYR A 167 -6.60 3.45 -21.72
N ARG A 168 -6.44 2.95 -22.94
CA ARG A 168 -6.70 3.70 -24.16
C ARG A 168 -8.06 3.28 -24.70
N SER A 169 -9.01 4.22 -24.76
CA SER A 169 -10.27 3.94 -25.43
C SER A 169 -9.99 3.66 -26.91
N PRO A 170 -10.59 2.60 -27.49
CA PRO A 170 -10.54 2.37 -28.93
C PRO A 170 -11.21 3.52 -29.70
#